data_AF-A0A0E0LWW1-F1
#
_entry.id   AF-A0A0E0LWW1-F1
#
_cell.length_a   1.000
_cell.length_b   1.000
_cell.length_c   1.000
_cell.angle_alpha   90.00
_cell.angle_beta   90.00
_cell.angle_gamma   90.00
#
_symmetry.space_group_name_H-M   'P 1'
#
loop_
_entity.id
_entity.type
_entity.pdbx_description
1 polymer ?
#
loop_
_entity_poly.entity_id
_entity_poly.type
_entity_poly.pdbx_seq_one_letter_code
_entity_poly.pdbx_strand_id
1 'polypeptide(L)'
;MLASGFVECKLDYLEPKIAVDDWLPEIKVSAGEHHARIRFYPYGIERGNGEYVSLFMLIEDDPRINVIFEVFLTDKHGAPSSQHAKRSMEVICEIRGTRVMGWPRFIKRSDLESSHVIDGVATFVCGLVILRNDDNNRPAAAAAAATAVPPSNLAAQLADMVDCADGSDVSFSVGAETLHAHRAVLAARSPVFRAELLGSMVEARMPCITLHDIEPAMFRALLHFVYTDALPPGASSPSTTAVKFFQGLLAAADRYALDRLKLMCAQKLWEIMSAETVAATLACAEMHSCAEITKL
;
A
#
# COMPACT_ATOMS: atom_id res chain seq x y z
N MET A 1 -10.12 -23.61 -7.81
CA MET A 1 -11.37 -23.19 -7.15
C MET A 1 -12.16 -24.44 -6.80
N LEU A 2 -12.47 -24.67 -5.51
CA LEU A 2 -13.18 -25.86 -5.03
C LEU A 2 -14.69 -25.61 -4.89
N ALA A 3 -15.06 -24.45 -4.36
CA ALA A 3 -16.44 -24.06 -4.19
C ALA A 3 -16.57 -22.53 -4.20
N SER A 4 -17.76 -22.05 -4.52
CA SER A 4 -18.13 -20.66 -4.28
C SER A 4 -19.59 -20.55 -3.90
N GLY A 5 -19.89 -19.55 -3.08
CA GLY A 5 -21.25 -19.10 -2.83
C GLY A 5 -21.32 -17.60 -2.83
N PHE A 6 -22.44 -17.08 -3.32
CA PHE A 6 -22.71 -15.65 -3.40
C PHE A 6 -24.03 -15.35 -2.71
N VAL A 7 -24.09 -14.21 -2.05
CA VAL A 7 -25.30 -13.71 -1.38
C VAL A 7 -25.47 -12.24 -1.69
N GLU A 8 -26.72 -11.82 -1.90
CA GLU A 8 -27.08 -10.41 -2.03
C GLU A 8 -27.24 -9.77 -0.65
N CYS A 9 -26.59 -8.63 -0.46
CA CYS A 9 -26.72 -7.75 0.68
C CYS A 9 -27.34 -6.45 0.18
N LYS A 10 -28.55 -6.13 0.64
CA LYS A 10 -29.27 -4.92 0.25
C LYS A 10 -29.10 -3.86 1.32
N LEU A 11 -28.71 -2.67 0.90
CA LEU A 11 -28.70 -1.47 1.71
C LEU A 11 -29.88 -0.60 1.30
N ASP A 12 -30.89 -0.55 2.16
CA ASP A 12 -32.08 0.29 1.96
C ASP A 12 -31.87 1.67 2.59
N TYR A 13 -31.94 2.72 1.79
CA TYR A 13 -31.79 4.11 2.23
C TYR A 13 -33.07 4.70 2.82
N LEU A 14 -34.20 3.99 2.71
CA LEU A 14 -35.47 4.36 3.33
C LEU A 14 -35.58 3.84 4.77
N GLU A 15 -34.73 2.89 5.16
CA GLU A 15 -34.64 2.43 6.54
C GLU A 15 -33.97 3.48 7.46
N PRO A 16 -34.30 3.47 8.77
CA PRO A 16 -33.69 4.39 9.73
C PRO A 16 -32.16 4.29 9.73
N LYS A 17 -31.49 5.45 9.82
CA LYS A 17 -30.03 5.48 9.91
C LYS A 17 -29.56 4.83 11.20
N ILE A 18 -28.61 3.91 11.09
CA ILE A 18 -27.85 3.37 12.23
C ILE A 18 -26.60 4.23 12.50
N ALA A 19 -25.98 4.09 13.67
CA ALA A 19 -24.82 4.89 14.02
C ALA A 19 -23.56 4.47 13.22
N VAL A 20 -22.53 5.30 13.26
CA VAL A 20 -21.18 4.88 12.84
C VAL A 20 -20.73 3.75 13.77
N ASP A 21 -19.97 2.79 13.24
CA ASP A 21 -19.58 1.53 13.90
C ASP A 21 -20.72 0.53 14.17
N ASP A 22 -21.97 0.87 13.88
CA ASP A 22 -23.06 -0.11 13.82
C ASP A 22 -23.06 -0.83 12.46
N TRP A 23 -23.46 -2.10 12.49
CA TRP A 23 -23.61 -2.93 11.30
C TRP A 23 -25.04 -3.45 11.15
N LEU A 24 -25.43 -3.70 9.90
CA LEU A 24 -26.66 -4.42 9.58
C LEU A 24 -26.59 -5.87 10.10
N PRO A 25 -27.73 -6.56 10.30
CA PRO A 25 -27.74 -7.96 10.70
C PRO A 25 -26.76 -8.82 9.89
N GLU A 26 -25.96 -9.66 10.56
CA GLU A 26 -24.91 -10.44 9.90
C GLU A 26 -25.50 -11.37 8.84
N ILE A 27 -24.90 -11.33 7.64
CA ILE A 27 -25.36 -12.13 6.50
C ILE A 27 -24.48 -13.36 6.39
N LYS A 28 -25.09 -14.54 6.21
CA LYS A 28 -24.35 -15.79 6.05
C LYS A 28 -24.13 -16.10 4.58
N VAL A 29 -22.91 -16.49 4.24
CA VAL A 29 -22.55 -17.01 2.92
C VAL A 29 -21.85 -18.35 3.09
N SER A 30 -22.14 -19.30 2.21
CA SER A 30 -21.61 -20.67 2.30
C SER A 30 -21.06 -21.11 0.96
N ALA A 31 -19.93 -21.81 0.95
CA ALA A 31 -19.30 -22.36 -0.24
C ALA A 31 -18.84 -23.78 0.05
N GLY A 32 -19.62 -24.78 -0.39
CA GLY A 32 -19.43 -26.16 0.05
C GLY A 32 -19.77 -26.30 1.53
N GLU A 33 -18.83 -26.85 2.31
CA GLU A 33 -18.95 -27.01 3.77
C GLU A 33 -18.47 -25.78 4.57
N HIS A 34 -17.93 -24.77 3.89
CA HIS A 34 -17.33 -23.61 4.50
C HIS A 34 -18.36 -22.50 4.65
N HIS A 35 -18.42 -21.90 5.84
CA HIS A 35 -19.40 -20.87 6.19
C HIS A 35 -18.69 -19.59 6.65
N ALA A 36 -19.13 -18.45 6.14
CA ALA A 36 -18.65 -17.14 6.56
C ALA A 36 -19.83 -16.21 6.90
N ARG A 37 -19.53 -15.21 7.72
CA ARG A 37 -20.45 -14.15 8.13
C ARG A 37 -19.95 -12.83 7.57
N ILE A 38 -20.84 -12.04 7.00
CA ILE A 38 -20.52 -10.73 6.45
C ILE A 38 -21.10 -9.67 7.37
N ARG A 39 -20.23 -8.74 7.81
CA ARG A 39 -20.61 -7.53 8.52
C ARG A 39 -20.57 -6.36 7.56
N PHE A 40 -21.69 -5.66 7.49
CA PHE A 40 -21.91 -4.54 6.61
C PHE A 40 -22.15 -3.29 7.45
N TYR A 41 -21.28 -2.28 7.32
CA TYR A 41 -21.33 -1.02 8.04
C TYR A 41 -21.71 0.09 7.04
N PRO A 42 -22.99 0.47 6.92
CA PRO A 42 -23.45 1.47 5.96
C PRO A 42 -22.82 2.85 6.17
N TYR A 43 -22.56 3.18 7.43
CA TYR A 43 -21.92 4.43 7.85
C TYR A 43 -20.46 4.21 8.25
N GLY A 44 -19.87 3.10 7.82
CA GLY A 44 -18.48 2.78 8.07
C GLY A 44 -18.14 2.59 9.55
N ILE A 45 -16.83 2.66 9.82
CA ILE A 45 -16.25 2.56 11.16
C ILE A 45 -15.60 3.88 11.56
N GLU A 46 -15.37 4.13 12.85
CA GLU A 46 -14.87 5.40 13.41
C GLU A 46 -13.70 6.02 12.63
N ARG A 47 -12.79 5.19 12.12
CA ARG A 47 -11.62 5.61 11.31
C ARG A 47 -11.98 6.29 9.98
N GLY A 48 -13.23 6.19 9.52
CA GLY A 48 -13.71 6.66 8.21
C GLY A 48 -14.67 7.84 8.25
N ASN A 49 -14.88 8.47 9.42
CA ASN A 49 -15.74 9.64 9.62
C ASN A 49 -17.19 9.50 9.09
N GLY A 50 -17.72 8.30 8.89
CA GLY A 50 -19.06 8.11 8.34
C GLY A 50 -19.20 8.22 6.82
N GLU A 51 -18.10 8.47 6.09
CA GLU A 51 -18.12 8.81 4.66
C GLU A 51 -18.13 7.58 3.73
N TYR A 52 -17.70 6.43 4.24
CA TYR A 52 -17.53 5.21 3.46
C TYR A 52 -18.43 4.11 3.99
N VAL A 53 -18.89 3.24 3.09
CA VAL A 53 -19.40 1.93 3.47
C VAL A 53 -18.20 1.02 3.76
N SER A 54 -18.29 0.22 4.82
CA SER A 54 -17.30 -0.81 5.15
C SER A 54 -17.91 -2.20 5.11
N LEU A 55 -17.16 -3.18 4.59
CA LEU A 55 -17.59 -4.58 4.51
C LEU A 55 -16.47 -5.48 5.01
N PHE A 56 -16.84 -6.45 5.86
CA PHE A 56 -15.92 -7.46 6.37
C PHE A 56 -16.53 -8.84 6.31
N MET A 57 -15.77 -9.81 5.87
CA MET A 57 -16.05 -11.23 6.01
C MET A 57 -15.32 -11.78 7.23
N LEU A 58 -16.04 -12.56 8.03
CA LEU A 58 -15.57 -13.27 9.20
C LEU A 58 -15.74 -14.76 8.94
N ILE A 59 -14.64 -15.50 9.02
CA ILE A 59 -14.64 -16.95 8.78
C ILE A 59 -13.88 -17.67 9.89
N GLU A 60 -14.53 -18.67 10.48
CA GLU A 60 -13.98 -19.59 11.48
C GLU A 60 -13.79 -20.93 10.79
N ASP A 61 -12.60 -21.16 10.27
CA ASP A 61 -12.30 -22.32 9.43
C ASP A 61 -10.82 -22.67 9.51
N ASP A 62 -10.41 -23.81 8.96
CA ASP A 62 -9.00 -24.20 8.94
C ASP A 62 -8.17 -23.07 8.28
N PRO A 63 -7.16 -22.52 8.98
CA PRO A 63 -6.33 -21.44 8.43
C PRO A 63 -5.56 -21.86 7.16
N ARG A 64 -5.41 -23.16 6.90
CA ARG A 64 -4.82 -23.70 5.66
C ARG A 64 -5.73 -23.55 4.45
N ILE A 65 -7.02 -23.28 4.65
CA ILE A 65 -7.94 -23.05 3.54
C ILE A 65 -7.74 -21.63 3.02
N ASN A 66 -7.37 -21.54 1.75
CA ASN A 66 -7.29 -20.30 1.01
C ASN A 66 -8.70 -19.84 0.63
N VAL A 67 -9.06 -18.67 1.14
CA VAL A 67 -10.39 -18.08 1.00
C VAL A 67 -10.26 -16.71 0.34
N ILE A 68 -11.22 -16.41 -0.51
CA ILE A 68 -11.34 -15.13 -1.16
C ILE A 68 -12.69 -14.53 -0.79
N PHE A 69 -12.66 -13.28 -0.33
CA PHE A 69 -13.83 -12.43 -0.24
C PHE A 69 -13.92 -11.55 -1.49
N GLU A 70 -14.99 -11.71 -2.24
CA GLU A 70 -15.27 -10.95 -3.46
C GLU A 70 -16.56 -10.15 -3.28
N VAL A 71 -16.57 -8.88 -3.66
CA VAL A 71 -17.76 -8.03 -3.57
C VAL A 71 -17.87 -7.21 -4.84
N PHE A 72 -19.05 -7.21 -5.44
CA PHE A 72 -19.41 -6.31 -6.55
C PHE A 72 -20.77 -5.68 -6.29
N LEU A 73 -21.02 -4.52 -6.90
CA LEU A 73 -22.31 -3.85 -6.86
C LEU A 73 -23.15 -4.29 -8.05
N THR A 74 -24.47 -4.25 -7.94
CA THR A 74 -25.34 -4.39 -9.12
C THR A 74 -25.45 -3.06 -9.86
N ASP A 75 -25.50 -3.11 -11.18
CA ASP A 75 -25.86 -1.97 -12.02
C ASP A 75 -27.38 -1.70 -11.99
N LYS A 76 -27.80 -0.66 -12.71
CA LYS A 76 -29.20 -0.26 -12.89
C LYS A 76 -30.11 -1.31 -13.52
N HIS A 77 -29.56 -2.38 -14.08
CA HIS A 77 -30.28 -3.49 -14.68
C HIS A 77 -30.28 -4.74 -13.78
N GLY A 78 -29.74 -4.62 -12.55
CA GLY A 78 -29.62 -5.73 -11.60
C GLY A 78 -28.47 -6.69 -11.94
N ALA A 79 -27.61 -6.34 -12.89
CA ALA A 79 -26.48 -7.18 -13.28
C ALA A 79 -25.22 -6.84 -12.44
N PRO A 80 -24.36 -7.81 -12.13
CA PRO A 80 -23.05 -7.56 -11.52
C PRO A 80 -22.23 -6.50 -12.29
N SER A 81 -21.88 -5.40 -11.62
CA SER A 81 -21.01 -4.35 -12.16
C SER A 81 -19.56 -4.59 -11.72
N SER A 82 -18.64 -4.66 -12.68
CA SER A 82 -17.21 -4.74 -12.41
C SER A 82 -16.59 -3.39 -12.02
N GLN A 83 -17.32 -2.28 -12.18
CA GLN A 83 -16.78 -0.92 -12.00
C GLN A 83 -16.30 -0.64 -10.57
N HIS A 84 -16.84 -1.37 -9.59
CA HIS A 84 -16.46 -1.29 -8.17
C HIS A 84 -16.24 -2.67 -7.55
N ALA A 85 -15.97 -3.68 -8.39
CA ALA A 85 -15.67 -5.01 -7.90
C ALA A 85 -14.34 -5.00 -7.12
N LYS A 86 -14.36 -5.48 -5.88
CA LYS A 86 -13.17 -5.70 -5.08
C LYS A 86 -13.07 -7.14 -4.66
N ARG A 87 -11.84 -7.63 -4.60
CA ARG A 87 -11.50 -9.00 -4.23
C ARG A 87 -10.32 -8.97 -3.28
N SER A 88 -10.41 -9.70 -2.17
CA SER A 88 -9.35 -9.78 -1.18
C SER A 88 -9.12 -11.21 -0.72
N MET A 89 -7.85 -11.54 -0.49
CA MET A 89 -7.38 -12.73 0.22
C MET A 89 -6.65 -12.35 1.52
N GLU A 90 -6.50 -11.06 1.78
CA GLU A 90 -5.70 -10.53 2.87
C GLU A 90 -6.50 -10.58 4.18
N VAL A 91 -5.95 -11.30 5.17
CA VAL A 91 -6.47 -11.32 6.53
C VAL A 91 -5.96 -10.06 7.24
N ILE A 92 -6.88 -9.15 7.56
CA ILE A 92 -6.56 -7.87 8.21
C ILE A 92 -6.29 -8.08 9.70
N CYS A 93 -7.04 -8.98 10.33
CA CYS A 93 -6.80 -9.40 11.70
C CYS A 93 -7.40 -10.78 11.97
N GLU A 94 -6.96 -11.40 13.06
CA GLU A 94 -7.53 -12.63 13.58
C GLU A 94 -7.98 -12.43 15.03
N ILE A 95 -9.22 -12.79 15.34
CA ILE A 95 -9.82 -12.61 16.66
C ILE A 95 -10.35 -13.97 17.12
N ARG A 96 -9.68 -14.58 18.11
CA ARG A 96 -10.09 -15.87 18.70
C ARG A 96 -10.31 -16.98 17.65
N GLY A 97 -9.43 -17.08 16.65
CA GLY A 97 -9.54 -18.07 15.57
C GLY A 97 -10.47 -17.66 14.42
N THR A 98 -11.14 -16.50 14.52
CA THR A 98 -11.90 -15.93 13.40
C THR A 98 -10.99 -15.07 12.54
N ARG A 99 -10.79 -15.44 11.28
CA ARG A 99 -10.08 -14.62 10.29
C ARG A 99 -11.03 -13.54 9.78
N VAL A 100 -10.55 -12.30 9.76
CA VAL A 100 -11.31 -11.14 9.27
C VAL A 100 -10.62 -10.56 8.03
N MET A 101 -11.37 -10.43 6.95
CA MET A 101 -10.92 -9.84 5.69
C MET A 101 -11.97 -8.88 5.15
N GLY A 102 -11.57 -7.85 4.40
CA GLY A 102 -12.53 -6.88 3.86
C GLY A 102 -11.94 -5.50 3.62
N TRP A 103 -12.77 -4.47 3.75
CA TRP A 103 -12.36 -3.10 3.46
C TRP A 103 -12.99 -2.12 4.47
N PRO A 104 -12.18 -1.38 5.24
CA PRO A 104 -12.66 -0.29 6.09
C PRO A 104 -13.10 0.94 5.28
N ARG A 105 -12.80 0.99 3.98
CA ARG A 105 -13.21 2.03 3.02
C ARG A 105 -13.55 1.36 1.69
N PHE A 106 -14.70 0.66 1.63
CA PHE A 106 -15.11 -0.09 0.43
C PHE A 106 -15.49 0.85 -0.71
N ILE A 107 -16.48 1.71 -0.49
CA ILE A 107 -16.93 2.73 -1.46
C ILE A 107 -17.34 3.99 -0.69
N LYS A 108 -17.08 5.17 -1.26
CA LYS A 108 -17.63 6.41 -0.74
C LYS A 108 -19.15 6.37 -0.88
N ARG A 109 -19.86 6.86 0.14
CA ARG A 109 -21.32 6.87 0.12
C ARG A 109 -21.87 7.79 -0.98
N SER A 110 -21.23 8.93 -1.23
CA SER A 110 -21.58 9.82 -2.35
C SER A 110 -21.55 9.09 -3.71
N ASP A 111 -20.55 8.23 -3.90
CA ASP A 111 -20.34 7.52 -5.16
C ASP A 111 -21.35 6.38 -5.30
N LEU A 112 -21.63 5.67 -4.19
CA LEU A 112 -22.69 4.66 -4.11
C LEU A 112 -24.07 5.24 -4.43
N GLU A 113 -24.44 6.34 -3.77
CA GLU A 113 -25.72 7.03 -3.90
C GLU A 113 -25.94 7.58 -5.31
N SER A 114 -24.89 8.09 -5.96
CA SER A 114 -25.00 8.67 -7.31
C SER A 114 -25.08 7.66 -8.45
N SER A 115 -24.63 6.42 -8.25
CA SER A 115 -24.42 5.50 -9.38
C SER A 115 -24.99 4.09 -9.23
N HIS A 116 -25.28 3.62 -8.01
CA HIS A 116 -25.72 2.24 -7.76
C HIS A 116 -26.96 2.13 -6.86
N VAL A 117 -27.49 3.25 -6.34
CA VAL A 117 -28.77 3.27 -5.65
C VAL A 117 -29.90 3.33 -6.68
N ILE A 118 -30.73 2.30 -6.70
CA ILE A 118 -31.87 2.16 -7.61
C ILE A 118 -33.10 2.00 -6.73
N ASP A 119 -34.10 2.85 -6.93
CA ASP A 119 -35.33 2.88 -6.12
C ASP A 119 -35.06 2.92 -4.60
N GLY A 120 -34.00 3.63 -4.19
CA GLY A 120 -33.60 3.76 -2.78
C GLY A 120 -32.79 2.59 -2.22
N VAL A 121 -32.43 1.60 -3.04
CA VAL A 121 -31.68 0.43 -2.61
C VAL A 121 -30.36 0.29 -3.36
N ALA A 122 -29.26 0.09 -2.64
CA ALA A 122 -28.00 -0.40 -3.21
C ALA A 122 -27.86 -1.90 -2.95
N THR A 123 -27.59 -2.69 -3.98
CA THR A 123 -27.39 -4.14 -3.84
C THR A 123 -25.92 -4.50 -4.05
N PHE A 124 -25.36 -5.16 -3.04
CA PHE A 124 -24.02 -5.72 -3.04
C PHE A 124 -24.14 -7.23 -3.20
N VAL A 125 -23.33 -7.82 -4.05
CA VAL A 125 -23.23 -9.27 -4.13
C VAL A 125 -21.90 -9.66 -3.53
N CYS A 126 -21.97 -10.42 -2.44
CA CYS A 126 -20.84 -10.83 -1.64
C CYS A 126 -20.57 -12.32 -1.87
N GLY A 127 -19.36 -12.63 -2.32
CA GLY A 127 -18.88 -13.95 -2.65
C GLY A 127 -17.88 -14.49 -1.65
N LEU A 128 -18.11 -15.73 -1.22
CA LEU A 128 -17.12 -16.59 -0.59
C LEU A 128 -16.59 -17.55 -1.66
N VAL A 129 -15.29 -17.48 -1.96
CA VAL A 129 -14.67 -18.42 -2.91
C VAL A 129 -13.58 -19.22 -2.18
N ILE A 130 -13.73 -20.53 -2.20
CA ILE A 130 -12.79 -21.49 -1.62
C ILE A 130 -11.86 -21.95 -2.71
N LEU A 131 -10.57 -21.74 -2.49
CA LEU A 131 -9.53 -22.23 -3.39
C LEU A 131 -9.06 -23.60 -2.96
N ARG A 132 -8.68 -24.40 -3.96
CA ARG A 132 -8.00 -25.66 -3.70
C ARG A 132 -6.66 -25.32 -3.11
N ASN A 133 -6.42 -25.77 -1.89
CA ASN A 133 -5.05 -25.81 -1.41
C ASN A 133 -4.42 -27.00 -2.12
N ASP A 134 -3.63 -26.75 -3.17
CA ASP A 134 -2.97 -27.78 -3.98
C ASP A 134 -1.82 -28.48 -3.22
N ASP A 135 -1.96 -28.63 -1.90
CA ASP A 135 -1.01 -29.27 -0.99
C ASP A 135 -1.20 -30.80 -0.92
N ASN A 136 -2.17 -31.38 -1.66
CA ASN A 136 -2.54 -32.80 -1.57
C ASN A 136 -2.19 -33.64 -2.82
N ASN A 137 -0.96 -33.55 -3.29
CA ASN A 137 -0.30 -34.74 -3.85
C ASN A 137 1.09 -34.93 -3.26
N ARG A 138 1.16 -35.61 -2.10
CA ARG A 138 2.40 -36.26 -1.65
C ARG A 138 2.14 -37.40 -0.66
N PRO A 139 2.32 -38.66 -1.10
CA PRO A 139 2.98 -39.68 -0.30
C PRO A 139 4.37 -39.94 -0.92
N ALA A 140 5.34 -39.05 -0.63
CA ALA A 140 6.79 -39.22 -0.84
C ALA A 140 7.55 -37.92 -0.47
N ALA A 141 7.81 -37.71 0.81
CA ALA A 141 8.25 -36.45 1.42
C ALA A 141 9.63 -35.86 1.00
N ALA A 142 10.32 -36.31 -0.07
CA ALA A 142 11.66 -35.80 -0.41
C ALA A 142 11.88 -35.12 -1.79
N ALA A 143 11.09 -35.39 -2.85
CA ALA A 143 11.43 -34.90 -4.21
C ALA A 143 10.66 -33.69 -4.82
N ALA A 144 9.60 -33.13 -4.23
CA ALA A 144 8.70 -32.17 -4.94
C ALA A 144 8.47 -30.81 -4.22
N ALA A 145 9.41 -30.35 -3.41
CA ALA A 145 9.42 -28.98 -2.84
C ALA A 145 10.07 -27.94 -3.78
N ALA A 146 10.21 -28.24 -5.08
CA ALA A 146 11.11 -27.52 -5.98
C ALA A 146 10.44 -26.55 -6.97
N THR A 147 9.12 -26.35 -6.95
CA THR A 147 8.43 -25.57 -7.99
C THR A 147 7.39 -24.55 -7.51
N ALA A 148 7.28 -24.28 -6.21
CA ALA A 148 6.64 -23.02 -5.79
C ALA A 148 7.66 -21.90 -6.01
N VAL A 149 7.37 -20.98 -6.93
CA VAL A 149 8.25 -19.83 -7.15
C VAL A 149 8.24 -19.00 -5.85
N PRO A 150 9.38 -18.88 -5.16
CA PRO A 150 9.44 -18.09 -3.94
C PRO A 150 9.06 -16.62 -4.24
N PRO A 151 8.50 -15.89 -3.27
CA PRO A 151 8.26 -14.46 -3.45
C PRO A 151 9.56 -13.77 -3.87
N SER A 152 9.44 -12.74 -4.71
CA SER A 152 10.61 -11.99 -5.17
C SER A 152 11.38 -11.47 -3.96
N ASN A 153 12.62 -11.91 -3.83
CA ASN A 153 13.56 -11.42 -2.83
C ASN A 153 14.53 -10.39 -3.43
N LEU A 154 14.30 -9.96 -4.67
CA LEU A 154 15.17 -9.02 -5.39
C LEU A 154 15.38 -7.73 -4.59
N ALA A 155 14.31 -7.16 -4.03
CA ALA A 155 14.42 -5.93 -3.25
C ALA A 155 15.29 -6.13 -1.99
N ALA A 156 15.19 -7.28 -1.32
CA ALA A 156 16.03 -7.60 -0.17
C ALA A 156 17.49 -7.82 -0.58
N GLN A 157 17.73 -8.55 -1.68
CA GLN A 157 19.07 -8.78 -2.21
C GLN A 157 19.75 -7.48 -2.67
N LEU A 158 18.98 -6.55 -3.25
CA LEU A 158 19.49 -5.21 -3.59
C LEU A 158 19.67 -4.31 -2.37
N ALA A 159 18.87 -4.51 -1.30
CA ALA A 159 19.06 -3.80 -0.04
C ALA A 159 20.44 -4.10 0.57
N ASP A 160 20.92 -5.34 0.45
CA ASP A 160 22.26 -5.75 0.91
C ASP A 160 23.40 -5.01 0.17
N MET A 161 23.12 -4.42 -0.99
CA MET A 161 24.08 -3.62 -1.77
C MET A 161 24.10 -2.13 -1.39
N VAL A 162 23.17 -1.67 -0.54
CA VAL A 162 23.10 -0.27 -0.11
C VAL A 162 24.29 0.04 0.77
N ASP A 163 25.09 1.03 0.38
CA ASP A 163 26.34 1.41 1.08
C ASP A 163 27.34 0.23 1.22
N CYS A 164 27.28 -0.72 0.29
CA CYS A 164 28.23 -1.82 0.22
C CYS A 164 29.36 -1.45 -0.75
N ALA A 165 30.60 -1.66 -0.32
CA ALA A 165 31.77 -1.41 -1.17
C ALA A 165 31.94 -2.47 -2.27
N ASP A 166 31.36 -3.66 -2.11
CA ASP A 166 31.49 -4.77 -3.06
C ASP A 166 30.85 -4.42 -4.40
N GLY A 167 31.68 -4.40 -5.46
CA GLY A 167 31.23 -4.04 -6.81
C GLY A 167 30.94 -2.56 -7.02
N SER A 168 31.09 -1.72 -6.00
CA SER A 168 30.88 -0.28 -6.10
C SER A 168 31.90 0.35 -7.07
N ASP A 169 31.39 1.22 -7.95
CA ASP A 169 32.17 1.94 -8.97
C ASP A 169 32.05 3.47 -8.82
N VAL A 170 31.39 3.90 -7.74
CA VAL A 170 31.32 5.28 -7.29
C VAL A 170 31.11 5.34 -5.78
N SER A 171 31.70 6.34 -5.13
CA SER A 171 31.38 6.72 -3.76
C SER A 171 30.93 8.17 -3.67
N PHE A 172 30.20 8.50 -2.59
CA PHE A 172 29.73 9.84 -2.30
C PHE A 172 30.26 10.30 -0.95
N SER A 173 31.00 11.40 -0.93
CA SER A 173 31.39 12.08 0.30
C SER A 173 30.25 12.99 0.74
N VAL A 174 29.58 12.63 1.83
CA VAL A 174 28.43 13.37 2.38
C VAL A 174 28.76 13.77 3.81
N GLY A 175 29.07 15.06 4.03
CA GLY A 175 29.59 15.52 5.32
C GLY A 175 30.89 14.80 5.68
N ALA A 176 30.89 14.09 6.82
CA ALA A 176 32.02 13.29 7.31
C ALA A 176 31.94 11.80 6.91
N GLU A 177 30.87 11.39 6.22
CA GLU A 177 30.65 10.00 5.80
C GLU A 177 31.00 9.81 4.32
N THR A 178 31.47 8.61 3.98
CA THR A 178 31.62 8.16 2.59
C THR A 178 30.69 7.00 2.35
N LEU A 179 29.82 7.13 1.35
CA LEU A 179 28.80 6.14 1.02
C LEU A 179 29.08 5.50 -0.32
N HIS A 180 29.07 4.17 -0.39
CA HIS A 180 29.38 3.41 -1.61
C HIS A 180 28.12 3.11 -2.43
N ALA A 181 28.24 3.16 -3.76
CA ALA A 181 27.12 2.89 -4.65
C ALA A 181 27.55 2.39 -6.04
N HIS A 182 26.55 2.09 -6.87
CA HIS A 182 26.70 1.52 -8.20
C HIS A 182 26.10 2.46 -9.25
N ARG A 183 26.93 2.98 -10.16
CA ARG A 183 26.53 3.95 -11.20
C ARG A 183 25.39 3.41 -12.06
N ALA A 184 25.45 2.14 -12.43
CA ALA A 184 24.42 1.49 -13.24
C ALA A 184 23.04 1.48 -12.56
N VAL A 185 23.00 1.18 -11.26
CA VAL A 185 21.74 1.16 -10.47
C VAL A 185 21.20 2.58 -10.33
N LEU A 186 22.04 3.54 -9.95
CA LEU A 186 21.65 4.95 -9.80
C LEU A 186 21.09 5.52 -11.12
N ALA A 187 21.80 5.29 -12.23
CA ALA A 187 21.42 5.75 -13.56
C ALA A 187 20.16 5.07 -14.12
N ALA A 188 19.85 3.84 -13.68
CA ALA A 188 18.61 3.17 -14.06
C ALA A 188 17.39 3.75 -13.34
N ARG A 189 17.59 4.32 -12.15
CA ARG A 189 16.51 4.74 -11.23
C ARG A 189 16.27 6.24 -11.23
N SER A 190 17.27 7.03 -11.63
CA SER A 190 17.17 8.49 -11.72
C SER A 190 17.75 8.98 -13.05
N PRO A 191 16.97 9.77 -13.83
CA PRO A 191 17.50 10.40 -15.05
C PRO A 191 18.59 11.44 -14.73
N VAL A 192 18.56 12.05 -13.54
CA VAL A 192 19.58 12.99 -13.09
C VAL A 192 20.90 12.25 -12.83
N PHE A 193 20.87 11.17 -12.06
CA PHE A 193 22.07 10.33 -11.89
C PHE A 193 22.55 9.73 -13.20
N ARG A 194 21.64 9.40 -14.13
CA ARG A 194 22.04 8.93 -15.46
C ARG A 194 22.87 9.98 -16.20
N ALA A 195 22.42 11.23 -16.21
CA ALA A 195 23.14 12.32 -16.86
C ALA A 195 24.47 12.62 -16.15
N GLU A 196 24.47 12.62 -14.83
CA GLU A 196 25.64 12.94 -14.00
C GLU A 196 26.71 11.85 -14.05
N LEU A 197 26.31 10.58 -13.92
CA LEU A 197 27.23 9.46 -13.75
C LEU A 197 27.58 8.74 -15.05
N LEU A 198 26.71 8.76 -16.05
CA LEU A 198 26.95 8.10 -17.35
C LEU A 198 26.96 9.07 -18.53
N GLY A 199 26.71 10.37 -18.29
CA GLY A 199 26.81 11.40 -19.31
C GLY A 199 28.23 11.93 -19.49
N SER A 200 28.33 13.16 -20.00
CA SER A 200 29.60 13.83 -20.28
C SER A 200 30.09 14.75 -19.15
N MET A 201 29.44 14.70 -17.99
CA MET A 201 29.78 15.53 -16.82
C MET A 201 31.12 15.09 -16.19
N VAL A 202 31.71 15.92 -15.34
CA VAL A 202 33.03 15.64 -14.73
C VAL A 202 32.91 14.48 -13.74
N GLU A 203 31.79 14.44 -13.03
CA GLU A 203 31.31 13.41 -12.12
C GLU A 203 31.27 12.03 -12.80
N ALA A 204 31.07 12.00 -14.12
CA ALA A 204 31.13 10.79 -14.94
C ALA A 204 32.48 10.05 -14.82
N ARG A 205 33.55 10.78 -14.50
CA ARG A 205 34.93 10.29 -14.41
C ARG A 205 35.47 10.25 -12.97
N MET A 206 34.71 10.75 -12.01
CA MET A 206 35.13 10.81 -10.62
C MET A 206 34.79 9.50 -9.90
N PRO A 207 35.74 8.91 -9.15
CA PRO A 207 35.48 7.75 -8.30
C PRO A 207 34.75 8.14 -7.01
N CYS A 208 34.87 9.40 -6.57
CA CYS A 208 34.22 9.95 -5.38
C CYS A 208 33.60 11.31 -5.71
N ILE A 209 32.32 11.50 -5.38
CA ILE A 209 31.55 12.72 -5.63
C ILE A 209 31.16 13.35 -4.30
N THR A 210 31.45 14.64 -4.12
CA THR A 210 31.11 15.34 -2.87
C THR A 210 29.72 15.96 -2.94
N LEU A 211 28.88 15.66 -1.93
CA LEU A 211 27.55 16.26 -1.78
C LEU A 211 27.55 17.23 -0.61
N HIS A 212 27.19 18.49 -0.88
CA HIS A 212 27.23 19.57 0.10
C HIS A 212 25.88 19.87 0.78
N ASP A 213 24.77 19.66 0.06
CA ASP A 213 23.43 20.13 0.49
C ASP A 213 22.49 18.99 0.91
N ILE A 214 23.06 17.91 1.46
CA ILE A 214 22.26 16.78 1.95
C ILE A 214 22.92 16.15 3.18
N GLU A 215 22.11 15.85 4.20
CA GLU A 215 22.59 15.14 5.37
C GLU A 215 22.84 13.65 5.06
N PRO A 216 23.85 13.01 5.69
CA PRO A 216 24.18 11.61 5.43
C PRO A 216 22.98 10.66 5.59
N ALA A 217 22.16 10.87 6.62
CA ALA A 217 20.96 10.06 6.87
C ALA A 217 19.92 10.16 5.74
N MET A 218 19.74 11.36 5.17
CA MET A 218 18.81 11.59 4.06
C MET A 218 19.34 10.94 2.77
N PHE A 219 20.63 11.11 2.47
CA PHE A 219 21.22 10.48 1.28
C PHE A 219 21.22 8.95 1.39
N ARG A 220 21.49 8.40 2.57
CA ARG A 220 21.37 6.96 2.84
C ARG A 220 19.95 6.44 2.62
N ALA A 221 18.93 7.19 3.01
CA ALA A 221 17.54 6.85 2.75
C ALA A 221 17.18 6.94 1.25
N LEU A 222 17.72 7.94 0.55
CA LEU A 222 17.59 8.04 -0.90
C LEU A 222 18.23 6.85 -1.61
N LEU A 223 19.45 6.45 -1.21
CA LEU A 223 20.11 5.25 -1.72
C LEU A 223 19.25 4.02 -1.43
N HIS A 224 18.76 3.83 -0.20
CA HIS A 224 17.87 2.71 0.12
C HIS A 224 16.67 2.65 -0.83
N PHE A 225 16.01 3.78 -1.10
CA PHE A 225 14.91 3.83 -2.06
C PHE A 225 15.35 3.48 -3.50
N VAL A 226 16.52 3.95 -3.94
CA VAL A 226 17.05 3.63 -5.28
C VAL A 226 17.17 2.12 -5.47
N TYR A 227 17.71 1.40 -4.48
CA TYR A 227 17.91 -0.06 -4.56
C TYR A 227 16.65 -0.88 -4.33
N THR A 228 15.73 -0.42 -3.47
CA THR A 228 14.62 -1.26 -2.96
C THR A 228 13.23 -0.78 -3.36
N ASP A 229 13.10 0.44 -3.89
CA ASP A 229 11.82 1.13 -4.15
C ASP A 229 10.96 1.34 -2.87
N ALA A 230 11.60 1.30 -1.69
CA ALA A 230 10.96 1.45 -0.39
C ALA A 230 11.73 2.42 0.53
N LEU A 231 11.01 3.05 1.47
CA LEU A 231 11.62 3.83 2.54
C LEU A 231 12.34 2.91 3.54
N PRO A 232 13.44 3.38 4.17
CA PRO A 232 14.17 2.57 5.14
C PRO A 232 13.29 2.25 6.38
N PRO A 233 13.49 1.07 7.00
CA PRO A 233 12.78 0.70 8.23
C PRO A 233 13.03 1.73 9.34
N GLY A 234 11.99 2.09 10.09
CA GLY A 234 12.12 3.00 11.25
C GLY A 234 12.00 4.49 10.94
N ALA A 235 11.77 4.89 9.69
CA ALA A 235 11.53 6.30 9.32
C ALA A 235 10.21 6.89 9.88
N SER A 236 9.41 6.13 10.62
CA SER A 236 8.00 6.42 10.93
C SER A 236 7.69 6.81 12.38
N SER A 237 8.67 7.25 13.18
CA SER A 237 8.37 7.78 14.52
C SER A 237 8.04 9.29 14.46
N PRO A 238 6.84 9.74 14.88
CA PRO A 238 6.48 11.15 14.87
C PRO A 238 7.37 11.92 15.85
N SER A 239 8.21 12.81 15.32
CA SER A 239 9.05 13.74 16.07
C SER A 239 9.37 14.96 15.19
N THR A 240 9.75 16.08 15.79
CA THR A 240 10.24 17.26 15.05
C THR A 240 11.43 16.91 14.14
N THR A 241 12.23 15.91 14.52
CA THR A 241 13.33 15.36 13.72
C THR A 241 12.82 14.64 12.47
N ALA A 242 11.68 13.93 12.56
CA ALA A 242 11.08 13.24 11.42
C ALA A 242 10.54 14.22 10.36
N VAL A 243 9.97 15.36 10.78
CA VAL A 243 9.49 16.39 9.84
C VAL A 243 10.66 16.94 9.01
N LYS A 244 11.76 17.35 9.65
CA LYS A 244 12.96 17.84 8.96
C LYS A 244 13.56 16.78 8.04
N PHE A 245 13.61 15.54 8.52
CA PHE A 245 14.10 14.40 7.74
C PHE A 245 13.30 14.23 6.44
N PHE A 246 11.97 14.18 6.51
CA PHE A 246 11.14 13.99 5.31
C PHE A 246 11.09 15.22 4.40
N GLN A 247 11.21 16.43 4.94
CA GLN A 247 11.38 17.64 4.13
C GLN A 247 12.68 17.62 3.33
N GLY A 248 13.80 17.28 3.98
CA GLY A 248 15.09 17.14 3.30
C GLY A 248 15.12 15.98 2.31
N LEU A 249 14.49 14.85 2.65
CA LEU A 249 14.37 13.71 1.73
C LEU A 249 13.45 14.05 0.53
N LEU A 250 12.39 14.83 0.72
CA LEU A 250 11.54 15.34 -0.36
C LEU A 250 12.35 16.24 -1.31
N ALA A 251 13.15 17.16 -0.76
CA ALA A 251 14.03 18.02 -1.54
C ALA A 251 15.05 17.22 -2.36
N ALA A 252 15.64 16.18 -1.75
CA ALA A 252 16.56 15.27 -2.43
C ALA A 252 15.84 14.45 -3.53
N ALA A 253 14.65 13.93 -3.25
CA ALA A 253 13.86 13.19 -4.21
C ALA A 253 13.50 14.04 -5.43
N ASP A 254 13.17 15.32 -5.23
CA ASP A 254 12.95 16.29 -6.29
C ASP A 254 14.23 16.56 -7.10
N ARG A 255 15.35 16.86 -6.43
CA ARG A 255 16.65 17.09 -7.06
C ARG A 255 17.08 15.95 -7.98
N TYR A 256 16.82 14.70 -7.58
CA TYR A 256 17.19 13.52 -8.35
C TYR A 256 16.04 12.94 -9.19
N ALA A 257 14.92 13.66 -9.35
CA ALA A 257 13.76 13.27 -10.14
C ALA A 257 13.22 11.86 -9.79
N LEU A 258 13.03 11.60 -8.50
CA LEU A 258 12.49 10.36 -7.93
C LEU A 258 11.03 10.58 -7.51
N ASP A 259 10.12 10.69 -8.48
CA ASP A 259 8.73 11.12 -8.24
C ASP A 259 7.99 10.26 -7.21
N ARG A 260 8.14 8.93 -7.26
CA ARG A 260 7.52 8.03 -6.28
C ARG A 260 8.02 8.28 -4.86
N LEU A 261 9.32 8.58 -4.68
CA LEU A 261 9.86 8.93 -3.37
C LEU A 261 9.31 10.28 -2.89
N LYS A 262 9.14 11.27 -3.78
CA LYS A 262 8.50 12.54 -3.44
C LYS A 262 7.11 12.32 -2.85
N LEU A 263 6.28 11.48 -3.49
CA LEU A 263 4.94 11.15 -3.01
C LEU A 263 4.95 10.44 -1.66
N MET A 264 5.88 9.51 -1.45
CA MET A 264 6.02 8.82 -0.17
C MET A 264 6.42 9.78 0.96
N CYS A 265 7.34 10.71 0.69
CA CYS A 265 7.72 11.77 1.63
C CYS A 265 6.54 12.71 1.93
N ALA A 266 5.81 13.11 0.91
CA ALA A 266 4.60 13.95 1.04
C ALA A 266 3.55 13.30 1.95
N GLN A 267 3.26 12.02 1.72
CA GLN A 267 2.34 11.26 2.55
C GLN A 267 2.84 11.17 4.00
N LYS A 268 4.13 10.91 4.22
CA LYS A 268 4.70 10.85 5.57
C LYS A 268 4.65 12.19 6.29
N LEU A 269 4.92 13.28 5.58
CA LEU A 269 4.78 14.64 6.11
C LEU A 269 3.34 14.95 6.49
N TRP A 270 2.38 14.48 5.70
CA TRP A 270 0.96 14.63 6.01
C TRP A 270 0.53 13.86 7.27
N GLU A 271 1.03 12.63 7.45
CA GLU A 271 0.74 11.79 8.62
C GLU A 271 1.29 12.37 9.94
N ILE A 272 2.39 13.12 9.90
CA ILE A 272 3.06 13.67 11.09
C ILE A 272 2.86 15.19 11.26
N MET A 273 2.04 15.81 10.41
CA MET A 273 1.85 17.26 10.40
C MET A 273 1.12 17.73 11.66
N SER A 274 1.57 18.85 12.22
CA SER A 274 0.94 19.53 13.35
C SER A 274 0.69 21.01 13.03
N ALA A 275 -0.13 21.70 13.84
CA ALA A 275 -0.42 23.12 13.66
C ALA A 275 0.86 24.01 13.68
N GLU A 276 1.91 23.57 14.35
CA GLU A 276 3.20 24.28 14.46
C GLU A 276 4.11 24.06 13.23
N THR A 277 3.95 22.93 12.53
CA THR A 277 4.82 22.50 11.44
C THR A 277 4.18 22.62 10.05
N VAL A 278 2.87 22.92 9.99
CA VAL A 278 2.08 23.05 8.76
C VAL A 278 2.65 24.10 7.81
N ALA A 279 3.01 25.29 8.30
CA ALA A 279 3.51 26.38 7.47
C ALA A 279 4.85 26.03 6.80
N ALA A 280 5.79 25.47 7.55
CA ALA A 280 7.09 25.04 7.03
C ALA A 280 6.96 23.87 6.04
N THR A 281 6.02 22.96 6.29
CA THR A 281 5.77 21.79 5.42
C THR A 281 5.12 22.19 4.11
N LEU A 282 4.15 23.11 4.15
CA LEU A 282 3.49 23.63 2.95
C LEU A 282 4.48 24.42 2.08
N ALA A 283 5.29 25.30 2.69
CA ALA A 283 6.34 26.04 1.98
C ALA A 283 7.38 25.11 1.32
N CYS A 284 7.77 24.03 2.02
CA CYS A 284 8.68 23.02 1.47
C CYS A 284 8.05 22.28 0.27
N ALA A 285 6.76 21.96 0.34
CA ALA A 285 6.06 21.27 -0.74
C ALA A 285 5.91 22.12 -2.01
N GLU A 286 5.60 23.40 -1.83
CA GLU A 286 5.53 24.40 -2.90
C GLU A 286 6.89 24.57 -3.59
N MET A 287 7.97 24.66 -2.80
CA MET A 287 9.33 24.82 -3.33
C MET A 287 9.78 23.63 -4.19
N HIS A 288 9.34 22.41 -3.86
CA HIS A 288 9.73 21.17 -4.55
C HIS A 288 8.67 20.64 -5.51
N SER A 289 7.74 21.51 -5.95
CA SER A 289 6.71 21.19 -6.95
C SER A 289 5.92 19.92 -6.61
N CYS A 290 5.59 19.69 -5.34
CA CYS A 290 4.74 18.57 -4.92
C CYS A 290 3.29 19.03 -4.83
N ALA A 291 2.59 18.94 -5.97
CA ALA A 291 1.23 19.45 -6.12
C ALA A 291 0.17 18.71 -5.26
N GLU A 292 0.47 17.52 -4.72
CA GLU A 292 -0.45 16.81 -3.83
C GLU A 292 -0.60 17.46 -2.45
N ILE A 293 0.41 18.21 -1.97
CA ILE A 293 0.35 18.87 -0.65
C ILE A 293 -0.27 20.28 -0.75
N THR A 294 -0.19 20.91 -1.92
CA THR A 294 -0.70 22.29 -2.16
C THR A 294 -2.20 22.36 -2.45
N LYS A 295 -2.93 21.23 -2.46
CA LYS A 295 -4.39 21.18 -2.68
C LYS A 295 -5.21 21.12 -1.39
N LEU A 296 -4.61 21.53 -0.27
CA LEU A 296 -5.30 21.75 1.00
C LEU A 296 -6.06 23.07 1.01
#